data_AF-A0A2V7Y6K5-F1
#
_entry.id   AF-A0A2V7Y6K5-F1
#
_cell.length_a   1.000
_cell.length_b   1.000
_cell.length_c   1.000
_cell.angle_alpha   90.00
_cell.angle_beta   90.00
_cell.angle_gamma   90.00
#
_symmetry.space_group_name_H-M   'P 1'
#
loop_
_entity.id
_entity.type
_entity.pdbx_description
1 polymer ?
#
loop_
_entity_poly.entity_id
_entity_poly.type
_entity_poly.pdbx_seq_one_letter_code
_entity_poly.pdbx_strand_id
1 'polypeptide(L)' 'MAARFADAELGVGTAEVAGRRLVFLLNAEETPRTRSFRLDRPCRLRELWRGEDLGSRTGEVTLTLPARSGRVKVCMREA' A
#
# COMPACT_ATOMS: atom_id res chain seq x y z
N MET A 1 -14.78 6.69 -6.56
CA MET A 1 -13.32 6.87 -6.69
C MET A 1 -12.72 5.54 -7.13
N ALA A 2 -11.72 5.54 -8.01
CA ALA A 2 -11.05 4.33 -8.49
C ALA A 2 -9.55 4.36 -8.14
N ALA A 3 -8.97 3.20 -7.84
CA ALA A 3 -7.54 3.06 -7.69
C ALA A 3 -6.86 3.06 -9.07
N ARG A 4 -5.70 3.70 -9.17
CA ARG A 4 -4.81 3.62 -10.33
C ARG A 4 -3.72 2.60 -10.05
N PHE A 5 -3.62 1.59 -10.90
CA PHE A 5 -2.61 0.55 -10.79
C PHE A 5 -1.39 0.87 -11.64
N ALA A 6 -0.22 0.45 -11.16
CA ALA A 6 1.05 0.70 -11.83
C ALA A 6 1.19 -0.12 -13.14
N ASP A 7 0.51 -1.26 -13.21
CA ASP A 7 0.59 -2.23 -14.30
C ASP A 7 -0.73 -2.99 -14.48
N ALA A 8 -0.78 -3.82 -15.52
CA ALA A 8 -1.91 -4.69 -15.82
C ALA A 8 -2.00 -5.91 -14.86
N GLU A 9 -0.97 -6.19 -14.07
CA GLU A 9 -1.00 -7.25 -13.04
C GLU A 9 -1.82 -6.84 -11.81
N LEU A 10 -2.16 -5.55 -11.71
CA LEU A 10 -2.91 -4.96 -10.59
C LEU A 10 -2.23 -5.20 -9.23
N GLY A 11 -0.91 -5.38 -9.22
CA GLY A 11 -0.17 -5.75 -8.01
C GLY A 11 -0.05 -4.59 -7.01
N VAL A 12 0.08 -3.37 -7.51
CA VAL A 12 0.18 -2.14 -6.69
C VAL A 12 -0.75 -1.08 -7.27
N GLY A 13 -1.70 -0.64 -6.45
CA GLY A 13 -2.65 0.42 -6.78
C GLY A 13 -2.56 1.60 -5.82
N THR A 14 -2.94 2.79 -6.26
CA THR A 14 -3.00 3.99 -5.41
C THR A 14 -4.31 4.75 -5.60
N ALA A 15 -4.79 5.40 -4.54
CA ALA A 15 -5.93 6.30 -4.63
C ALA A 15 -5.85 7.42 -3.57
N GLU A 16 -6.53 8.54 -3.79
CA GLU A 16 -6.58 9.66 -2.86
C GLU A 16 -7.98 9.81 -2.25
N VAL A 17 -8.13 9.52 -0.95
CA VAL A 17 -9.40 9.62 -0.22
C VAL A 17 -9.26 10.64 0.89
N ALA A 18 -10.12 11.66 0.88
CA ALA A 18 -10.16 12.69 1.93
C ALA A 18 -8.77 13.29 2.23
N GLY A 19 -7.97 13.54 1.17
CA GLY A 19 -6.62 14.10 1.27
C GLY A 19 -5.54 13.14 1.78
N ARG A 20 -5.85 11.84 1.89
CA ARG A 20 -4.94 10.76 2.28
C ARG A 20 -4.69 9.83 1.10
N ARG A 21 -3.43 9.45 0.92
CA ARG A 21 -3.03 8.46 -0.06
C ARG A 21 -3.27 7.05 0.49
N LEU A 22 -4.00 6.24 -0.27
CA LEU A 22 -4.15 4.81 -0.09
C LEU A 22 -3.21 4.07 -1.05
N VAL A 23 -2.63 2.99 -0.58
CA VAL A 23 -1.84 2.05 -1.38
C VAL A 23 -2.43 0.66 -1.23
N PHE A 24 -2.88 0.10 -2.33
CA PHE A 24 -3.44 -1.24 -2.45
C PHE A 24 -2.32 -2.17 -2.91
N LEU A 25 -2.08 -3.23 -2.15
CA LEU A 25 -1.08 -4.24 -2.47
C LEU A 25 -1.83 -5.56 -2.66
N LEU A 26 -1.84 -6.08 -3.87
CA LEU A 26 -2.58 -7.29 -4.22
C LEU A 26 -1.63 -8.40 -4.67
N ASN A 27 -1.95 -9.60 -4.23
CA ASN A 27 -1.36 -10.83 -4.71
C ASN A 27 -2.46 -11.82 -5.10
N ALA A 28 -2.74 -11.89 -6.39
CA ALA A 28 -3.68 -12.87 -6.95
C ALA A 28 -3.04 -14.25 -7.19
N GLU A 29 -1.72 -14.37 -7.06
CA GLU A 29 -0.97 -15.61 -7.31
C GLU A 29 -1.18 -16.66 -6.22
N GLU A 30 -0.95 -17.92 -6.57
CA GLU A 30 -0.95 -19.07 -5.64
C GLU A 30 0.32 -19.15 -4.78
N THR A 31 1.27 -18.24 -4.99
CA THR A 31 2.53 -18.18 -4.24
C THR A 31 2.72 -16.81 -3.60
N PRO A 32 3.46 -16.72 -2.49
CA PRO A 32 3.80 -15.42 -1.91
C PRO A 32 4.50 -14.51 -2.92
N ARG A 33 4.14 -13.22 -2.91
CA ARG A 33 4.75 -12.21 -3.78
C ARG A 33 5.18 -11.00 -2.99
N THR A 34 6.38 -10.53 -3.28
CA THR A 34 6.88 -9.26 -2.77
C THR A 34 6.39 -8.13 -3.67
N ARG A 35 5.84 -7.08 -3.05
CA ARG A 35 5.41 -5.85 -3.70
C ARG A 35 6.13 -4.67 -3.07
N SER A 36 6.45 -3.69 -3.91
CA SER A 36 7.15 -2.47 -3.49
C SER A 36 6.42 -1.25 -4.01
N PHE A 37 6.43 -0.18 -3.23
CA PHE A 37 5.88 1.11 -3.64
C PHE A 37 6.73 2.25 -3.07
N ARG A 38 6.72 3.39 -3.77
CA ARG A 38 7.46 4.59 -3.35
C ARG A 38 6.55 5.60 -2.64
N LEU A 39 7.10 6.18 -1.58
CA LEU A 39 6.59 7.33 -0.86
C LEU A 39 7.34 8.58 -1.35
N ASP A 40 6.62 9.52 -1.97
CA ASP A 40 7.21 10.76 -2.49
C ASP A 40 7.61 11.74 -1.37
N ARG A 41 7.10 11.51 -0.15
CA ARG A 41 7.39 12.27 1.05
C ARG A 41 7.34 11.36 2.29
N PRO A 42 8.01 11.74 3.39
CA PRO A 42 7.84 11.07 4.67
C PRO A 42 6.36 10.94 5.05
N CYS A 43 6.00 9.77 5.58
CA CYS A 43 4.63 9.49 5.96
C CYS A 43 4.53 8.45 7.06
N ARG A 44 3.59 8.66 7.99
CA ARG A 44 3.20 7.63 8.95
C ARG A 44 2.24 6.64 8.29
N LEU A 45 2.74 5.44 8.03
CA LEU A 45 1.97 4.38 7.39
C LEU A 45 1.15 3.60 8.40
N ARG A 46 -0.12 3.37 8.08
CA ARG A 46 -1.00 2.48 8.85
C ARG A 46 -1.56 1.39 7.94
N GLU A 47 -1.64 0.17 8.45
CA GLU A 47 -2.41 -0.90 7.82
C GLU A 47 -3.90 -0.64 8.08
N LEU A 48 -4.67 -0.48 7.00
CA LEU A 48 -6.03 0.05 7.09
C LEU A 48 -7.01 -0.95 7.70
N TRP A 49 -6.88 -2.25 7.42
CA TRP A 49 -7.86 -3.26 7.81
C TRP A 49 -7.69 -3.71 9.26
N ARG A 50 -6.45 -3.86 9.72
CA ARG A 50 -6.12 -4.25 11.09
C ARG A 50 -5.90 -3.05 12.00
N GLY A 51 -5.79 -1.86 11.42
CA GLY A 51 -5.51 -0.64 12.15
C GLY A 51 -4.09 -0.55 12.72
N GLU A 52 -3.20 -1.46 12.33
CA GLU A 52 -1.81 -1.56 12.77
C GLU A 52 -1.00 -0.34 12.31
N ASP A 53 -0.37 0.36 13.25
CA ASP A 53 0.55 1.45 12.94
C ASP A 53 1.92 0.89 12.57
N LEU A 54 2.42 1.26 11.39
CA LEU A 54 3.70 0.80 10.85
C LEU A 54 4.80 1.85 11.01
N GLY A 55 4.49 2.98 11.64
CA GLY A 55 5.39 4.07 11.94
C GLY A 55 5.69 4.98 10.75
N SER A 56 6.63 5.90 10.96
CA SER A 56 7.10 6.81 9.92
C SER A 56 8.00 6.05 8.92
N ARG A 57 7.77 6.28 7.63
CA ARG A 57 8.47 5.64 6.51
C ARG A 57 8.80 6.68 5.44
N THR A 58 9.92 6.48 4.76
CA THR A 58 10.41 7.31 3.66
C THR A 58 10.90 6.42 2.53
N GLY A 59 10.91 6.93 1.30
CA GLY A 59 11.47 6.19 0.15
C GLY A 59 10.64 4.99 -0.26
N GLU A 60 11.30 3.86 -0.53
CA GLU A 60 10.65 2.62 -0.97
C GLU A 60 10.23 1.75 0.21
N VAL A 61 8.99 1.25 0.14
CA VAL A 61 8.43 0.32 1.12
C VAL A 61 8.17 -1.00 0.42
N THR A 62 8.76 -2.07 0.95
CA THR A 62 8.70 -3.43 0.39
C THR A 62 8.04 -4.38 1.39
N LEU A 63 7.10 -5.19 0.91
CA LEU A 63 6.32 -6.12 1.74
C LEU A 63 6.04 -7.41 0.98
N THR A 64 6.17 -8.55 1.65
CA THR A 64 5.72 -9.84 1.11
C THR A 64 4.26 -10.09 1.47
N LEU A 65 3.45 -10.36 0.45
CA LEU A 65 2.07 -10.78 0.56
C LEU A 65 1.99 -12.30 0.47
N PRO A 66 1.21 -12.97 1.34
CA PRO A 66 0.83 -14.37 1.15
C PRO A 66 0.13 -14.60 -0.21
N ALA A 67 0.04 -15.85 -0.63
CA ALA A 67 -0.80 -16.26 -1.76
C ALA A 67 -2.25 -15.77 -1.57
N ARG A 68 -2.92 -15.43 -2.67
CA ARG A 68 -4.34 -15.02 -2.69
C ARG A 68 -4.72 -13.98 -1.62
N SER A 69 -3.92 -12.93 -1.48
CA SER A 69 -4.10 -11.93 -0.42
C SER A 69 -4.06 -10.49 -0.92
N GLY A 70 -4.62 -9.59 -0.11
CA GLY A 70 -4.51 -8.15 -0.29
C GLY A 70 -4.10 -7.47 1.01
N ARG A 71 -3.57 -6.25 0.91
CA ARG A 71 -3.41 -5.32 2.03
C ARG A 71 -3.65 -3.90 1.55
N VAL A 72 -4.11 -3.05 2.45
CA VAL A 72 -4.27 -1.62 2.16
C VAL A 72 -3.48 -0.83 3.18
N LYS A 73 -2.61 0.05 2.69
CA LYS A 73 -1.87 1.00 3.52
C LYS A 73 -2.48 2.37 3.33
N VAL A 74 -2.61 3.11 4.42
CA VAL A 74 -2.97 4.53 4.37
C VAL A 74 -1.78 5.36 4.84
N CYS A 75 -1.47 6.37 4.05
CA CYS A 75 -0.52 7.39 4.43
C CYS A 75 -1.25 8.47 5.24
N MET A 76 -0.97 8.51 6.54
CA MET A 76 -1.44 9.55 7.43
C MET A 76 -0.47 10.73 7.29
N ARG A 77 -0.99 11.94 7.03
CA ARG A 77 -0.14 13.14 7.10
C ARG A 77 0.42 13.24 8.52
N GLU A 78 1.70 13.57 8.65
CA GLU A 78 2.20 14.13 9.91
C GLU A 78 1.46 15.46 10.13
N ALA A 79 0.97 15.65 11.36
CA ALA A 79 0.26 16.85 11.77
C ALA A 79 1.21 18.05 11.79
#